data_AF-R0D2B0-F1
#
_entry.id   AF-R0D2B0-F1
#
_cell.length_a   1.000
_cell.length_b   1.000
_cell.length_c   1.000
_cell.angle_alpha   90.00
_cell.angle_beta   90.00
_cell.angle_gamma   90.00
#
_symmetry.space_group_name_H-M   'P 1'
#
loop_
_entity.id
_entity.type
_entity.pdbx_description
1 polymer ?
#
loop_
_entity_poly.entity_id
_entity_poly.type
_entity_poly.pdbx_seq_one_letter_code
_entity_poly.pdbx_strand_id
1 'polypeptide(L)'
;MEPRVKRGYRDALSATARRGKKRERPDGKPMAPIINLVFFIIDALLDLLWWAIVISAILSWLFAFDVINRRNQFVYNAATFLDRVTDPILRPFRRIIPSIGGVDISPIIVLLLLRGVQMFILPALQGTLLRLVG
;
A
#
# COMPACT_ATOMS: atom_id res chain seq x y z
N MET A 1 61.43 33.82 -6.37
CA MET A 1 60.22 34.34 -5.70
C MET A 1 59.02 34.02 -6.57
N GLU A 2 58.28 32.96 -6.25
CA GLU A 2 57.04 32.65 -6.98
C GLU A 2 55.93 33.60 -6.49
N PRO A 3 55.23 34.33 -7.38
CA PRO A 3 54.27 35.35 -6.99
C PRO A 3 53.09 34.73 -6.22
N ARG A 4 52.87 35.21 -4.99
CA ARG A 4 51.81 34.76 -4.03
C ARG A 4 50.42 34.64 -4.66
N VAL A 5 50.14 35.40 -5.72
CA VAL A 5 48.88 35.43 -6.46
C VAL A 5 48.55 34.08 -7.13
N LYS A 6 49.55 33.34 -7.62
CA LYS A 6 49.32 32.05 -8.31
C LYS A 6 48.90 30.92 -7.37
N ARG A 7 49.18 31.05 -6.07
CA ARG A 7 48.87 30.03 -5.07
C ARG A 7 47.37 30.01 -4.74
N GLY A 8 46.79 31.18 -4.49
CA GLY A 8 45.35 31.31 -4.22
C GLY A 8 44.46 30.84 -5.37
N TYR A 9 44.89 31.05 -6.62
CA TYR A 9 44.15 30.58 -7.80
C TYR A 9 44.14 29.04 -7.90
N ARG A 10 45.26 28.38 -7.56
CA ARG A 10 45.37 26.91 -7.52
C ARG A 10 44.54 26.31 -6.40
N ASP A 11 44.46 26.98 -5.26
CA ASP A 11 43.68 26.54 -4.10
C ASP A 11 42.17 26.66 -4.37
N ALA A 12 41.74 27.75 -5.02
CA ALA A 12 40.34 27.92 -5.44
C ALA A 12 39.90 26.92 -6.53
N LEU A 13 40.79 26.60 -7.47
CA LEU A 13 40.54 25.59 -8.52
C LEU A 13 40.47 24.17 -7.94
N SER A 14 41.29 23.86 -6.94
CA SER A 14 41.27 22.52 -6.31
C SER A 14 40.06 22.34 -5.37
N ALA A 15 39.58 23.41 -4.73
CA ALA A 15 38.35 23.41 -3.94
C ALA A 15 37.09 23.21 -4.81
N THR A 16 37.03 23.83 -5.99
CA THR A 16 35.91 23.67 -6.93
C THR A 16 35.95 22.33 -7.67
N ALA A 17 37.14 21.83 -8.02
CA ALA A 17 37.30 20.50 -8.63
C ALA A 17 36.85 19.34 -7.73
N ARG A 18 37.04 19.46 -6.40
CA ARG A 18 36.51 18.46 -5.44
C ARG A 18 34.99 18.51 -5.29
N ARG A 19 34.37 19.68 -5.52
CA ARG A 19 32.91 19.88 -5.38
C ARG A 19 32.10 19.27 -6.53
N GLY A 20 32.71 19.08 -7.70
CA GLY A 20 32.03 18.49 -8.88
C GLY A 20 31.91 16.97 -8.88
N LYS A 21 32.68 16.25 -8.04
CA LYS A 21 32.82 14.77 -8.14
C LYS A 21 31.97 13.97 -7.15
N LYS A 22 31.05 14.62 -6.42
CA LYS A 22 30.01 13.94 -5.63
C LYS A 22 28.63 14.18 -6.25
N ARG A 23 28.54 14.11 -7.58
CA ARG A 23 27.29 13.71 -8.22
C ARG A 23 27.13 12.24 -7.89
N GLU A 24 26.40 11.98 -6.81
CA GLU A 24 25.94 10.65 -6.44
C GLU A 24 25.33 10.06 -7.69
N ARG A 25 26.05 9.12 -8.30
CA ARG A 25 25.54 8.37 -9.43
C ARG A 25 24.27 7.72 -8.89
N PRO A 26 23.10 7.89 -9.54
CA PRO A 26 21.93 7.11 -9.19
C PRO A 26 22.39 5.66 -9.14
N ASP A 27 22.17 5.05 -7.99
CA ASP A 27 22.36 3.64 -7.73
C ASP A 27 21.98 2.86 -8.99
N GLY A 28 22.91 2.07 -9.51
CA GLY A 28 22.80 1.38 -10.81
C GLY A 28 21.78 0.24 -10.81
N LYS A 29 20.68 0.38 -10.08
CA LYS A 29 19.55 -0.55 -9.99
C LYS A 29 18.41 0.00 -10.86
N PRO A 30 18.50 -0.06 -12.20
CA PRO A 30 17.49 0.52 -13.09
C PRO A 30 16.07 0.00 -12.82
N MET A 31 15.96 -1.19 -12.20
CA MET A 31 14.68 -1.83 -11.92
C MET A 31 14.08 -1.47 -10.55
N ALA A 32 14.84 -0.86 -9.62
CA ALA A 32 14.32 -0.57 -8.28
C ALA A 32 13.10 0.39 -8.28
N PRO A 33 13.07 1.46 -9.09
CA PRO A 33 11.88 2.33 -9.17
C PRO A 33 10.65 1.60 -9.71
N ILE A 34 10.84 0.69 -10.68
CA ILE A 34 9.75 -0.09 -11.28
C ILE A 34 9.16 -1.04 -10.23
N ILE A 35 10.01 -1.74 -9.47
CA ILE A 35 9.57 -2.61 -8.38
C ILE A 35 8.78 -1.80 -7.36
N ASN A 36 9.30 -0.65 -6.92
CA ASN A 36 8.60 0.21 -5.96
C ASN A 36 7.23 0.66 -6.47
N LEU A 37 7.11 1.01 -7.76
CA LEU A 37 5.85 1.41 -8.36
C LEU A 37 4.83 0.26 -8.35
N VAL A 38 5.24 -0.95 -8.73
CA VAL A 38 4.35 -2.12 -8.73
C VAL A 38 3.85 -2.42 -7.32
N PHE A 39 4.74 -2.44 -6.33
CA PHE A 39 4.36 -2.68 -4.94
C PHE A 39 3.46 -1.57 -4.38
N PHE A 40 3.69 -0.31 -4.75
CA PHE A 40 2.79 0.79 -4.42
C PHE A 40 1.37 0.60 -4.99
N ILE A 41 1.24 0.18 -6.25
CA ILE A 41 -0.07 -0.08 -6.86
C ILE A 41 -0.76 -1.24 -6.14
N ILE A 42 -0.04 -2.32 -5.82
CA ILE A 42 -0.60 -3.45 -5.09
C ILE A 42 -1.09 -3.01 -3.70
N ASP A 43 -0.29 -2.24 -2.96
CA ASP A 43 -0.67 -1.75 -1.65
C ASP A 43 -1.92 -0.85 -1.72
N ALA A 44 -1.98 0.07 -2.69
CA ALA A 44 -3.14 0.92 -2.91
C ALA A 44 -4.42 0.13 -3.25
N LEU A 45 -4.30 -0.96 -4.02
CA LEU A 45 -5.44 -1.84 -4.32
C LEU A 45 -5.89 -2.62 -3.09
N LEU A 46 -4.95 -3.07 -2.25
CA LEU A 46 -5.26 -3.72 -0.98
C LEU A 46 -5.95 -2.76 -0.01
N ASP A 47 -5.52 -1.50 0.07
CA ASP A 47 -6.18 -0.46 0.86
C ASP A 47 -7.60 -0.18 0.36
N LEU A 48 -7.79 -0.06 -0.95
CA LEU A 48 -9.11 0.11 -1.55
C LEU A 48 -10.05 -1.06 -1.19
N LEU A 49 -9.53 -2.28 -1.28
CA LEU A 49 -10.27 -3.48 -0.90
C LEU A 49 -10.58 -3.52 0.60
N TRP A 50 -9.62 -3.13 1.45
CA TRP A 50 -9.81 -3.05 2.90
C TRP A 50 -10.96 -2.10 3.25
N TRP A 51 -10.97 -0.91 2.65
CA TRP A 51 -12.07 0.05 2.82
C TRP A 51 -13.40 -0.47 2.28
N ALA A 52 -13.41 -1.12 1.12
CA ALA A 52 -14.62 -1.72 0.57
C ALA A 52 -15.23 -2.77 1.52
N ILE A 53 -14.39 -3.62 2.13
CA ILE A 53 -14.81 -4.62 3.13
C ILE A 53 -15.34 -3.95 4.39
N VAL A 54 -14.68 -2.88 4.88
CA VAL A 54 -15.17 -2.12 6.04
C VAL A 54 -16.54 -1.52 5.77
N ILE A 55 -16.73 -0.85 4.62
CA ILE A 55 -18.01 -0.23 4.28
C ILE A 55 -19.10 -1.31 4.11
N SER A 56 -18.79 -2.43 3.45
CA SER A 56 -19.70 -3.57 3.32
C SER A 56 -20.11 -4.13 4.69
N ALA A 57 -19.16 -4.31 5.62
CA ALA A 57 -19.43 -4.79 6.97
C ALA A 57 -20.32 -3.82 7.77
N ILE A 58 -20.01 -2.52 7.71
CA ILE A 58 -20.81 -1.48 8.37
C ILE A 58 -22.22 -1.47 7.80
N LEU A 59 -22.39 -1.48 6.47
CA LEU A 59 -23.72 -1.52 5.84
C LEU A 59 -24.49 -2.78 6.26
N SER A 60 -23.83 -3.94 6.28
CA SER A 60 -24.44 -5.20 6.73
C SER A 60 -24.95 -5.10 8.16
N TRP A 61 -24.19 -4.49 9.07
CA TRP A 61 -24.62 -4.31 10.47
C TRP A 61 -25.74 -3.28 10.59
N LEU A 62 -25.67 -2.17 9.85
CA LEU A 62 -26.73 -1.17 9.84
C LEU A 62 -28.07 -1.75 9.34
N PHE A 63 -28.04 -2.65 8.35
CA PHE A 63 -29.23 -3.40 7.92
C PHE A 63 -29.68 -4.43 8.96
N ALA A 64 -28.75 -5.16 9.58
CA ALA A 64 -29.07 -6.20 10.57
C ALA A 64 -29.75 -5.63 11.83
N PHE A 65 -29.38 -4.40 12.23
CA PHE A 65 -29.96 -3.70 13.37
C PHE A 65 -31.11 -2.74 13.00
N ASP A 66 -31.65 -2.86 11.77
CA ASP A 66 -32.76 -2.03 11.24
C ASP A 66 -32.50 -0.51 11.33
N VAL A 67 -31.23 -0.08 11.34
CA VAL A 67 -30.84 1.34 11.40
C VAL A 67 -31.08 2.02 10.06
N ILE A 68 -30.87 1.30 8.96
CA ILE A 68 -31.10 1.78 7.60
C ILE A 68 -31.99 0.80 6.84
N ASN A 69 -32.84 1.34 5.97
CA ASN A 69 -33.80 0.55 5.22
C ASN A 69 -33.41 0.47 3.73
N ARG A 70 -33.59 -0.69 3.10
CA ARG A 70 -33.25 -0.93 1.68
C ARG A 70 -34.15 -0.19 0.69
N ARG A 71 -35.15 0.56 1.16
CA ARG A 71 -36.07 1.35 0.32
C ARG A 71 -35.39 2.46 -0.48
N ASN A 72 -34.22 2.94 -0.05
CA ASN A 72 -33.47 3.92 -0.84
C ASN A 72 -32.67 3.22 -1.94
N GLN A 73 -33.05 3.46 -3.20
CA GLN A 73 -32.42 2.86 -4.38
C GLN A 73 -30.90 3.10 -4.43
N PHE A 74 -30.44 4.27 -4.00
CA PHE A 74 -29.02 4.60 -3.97
C PHE A 74 -28.24 3.68 -3.01
N VAL A 75 -28.76 3.53 -1.79
CA VAL A 75 -28.14 2.68 -0.75
C VAL A 75 -28.16 1.21 -1.19
N TYR A 76 -29.27 0.75 -1.77
CA TYR A 76 -29.40 -0.60 -2.29
C TYR A 76 -28.36 -0.90 -3.38
N ASN A 77 -28.19 0.01 -4.35
CA ASN A 77 -27.23 -0.16 -5.42
C ASN A 77 -25.78 -0.16 -4.89
N ALA A 78 -25.45 0.74 -3.97
CA ALA A 78 -24.13 0.82 -3.35
C ALA A 78 -23.80 -0.46 -2.54
N ALA A 79 -24.75 -0.92 -1.71
CA ALA A 79 -24.59 -2.16 -0.94
C ALA A 79 -24.42 -3.37 -1.87
N THR A 80 -25.25 -3.48 -2.91
CA THR A 80 -25.17 -4.58 -3.89
C THR A 80 -23.85 -4.59 -4.64
N PHE A 81 -23.33 -3.42 -5.01
CA PHE A 81 -22.02 -3.29 -5.64
C PHE A 81 -20.91 -3.76 -4.69
N LEU A 82 -20.91 -3.26 -3.45
CA LEU A 82 -19.93 -3.65 -2.44
C LEU A 82 -19.95 -5.14 -2.17
N ASP A 83 -21.13 -5.72 -1.99
CA ASP A 83 -21.28 -7.16 -1.76
C ASP A 83 -20.71 -7.96 -2.94
N ARG A 84 -20.92 -7.54 -4.19
CA ARG A 84 -20.31 -8.23 -5.35
C ARG A 84 -18.79 -8.17 -5.37
N VAL A 85 -18.21 -7.08 -4.89
CA VAL A 85 -16.74 -6.89 -4.83
C VAL A 85 -16.14 -7.67 -3.67
N THR A 86 -16.80 -7.68 -2.51
CA THR A 86 -16.26 -8.24 -1.27
C THR A 86 -16.61 -9.72 -1.08
N ASP A 87 -17.75 -10.21 -1.59
CA ASP A 87 -18.21 -11.59 -1.42
C ASP A 87 -17.22 -12.66 -1.89
N PRO A 88 -16.53 -12.55 -3.04
CA PRO A 88 -15.57 -13.57 -3.45
C PRO A 88 -14.47 -13.81 -2.40
N ILE A 89 -14.14 -12.77 -1.63
CA ILE A 89 -13.13 -12.80 -0.58
C ILE A 89 -13.75 -13.20 0.75
N LEU A 90 -14.94 -12.69 1.10
CA LEU A 90 -15.60 -12.97 2.38
C LEU A 90 -16.27 -14.35 2.45
N ARG A 91 -16.78 -14.86 1.33
CA ARG A 91 -17.57 -16.11 1.26
C ARG A 91 -16.81 -17.35 1.75
N PRO A 92 -15.52 -17.56 1.43
CA PRO A 92 -14.74 -18.65 2.02
C PRO A 92 -14.67 -18.57 3.55
N PHE A 93 -14.50 -17.38 4.10
CA PHE A 93 -14.43 -17.18 5.55
C PHE A 93 -15.78 -17.37 6.22
N ARG A 94 -16.87 -16.89 5.61
CA ARG A 94 -18.26 -17.12 6.08
C ARG A 94 -18.67 -18.59 6.13
N ARG A 95 -18.02 -19.45 5.33
CA ARG A 95 -18.26 -20.91 5.38
C ARG A 95 -17.57 -21.59 6.56
N ILE A 96 -16.49 -20.99 7.06
CA ILE A 96 -15.66 -21.55 8.13
C ILE A 96 -16.08 -20.94 9.48
N ILE A 97 -16.40 -19.65 9.49
CA ILE A 97 -16.73 -18.87 10.69
C ILE A 97 -18.25 -18.80 10.83
N PRO A 98 -18.84 -19.40 11.87
CA PRO A 98 -20.26 -19.25 12.14
C PRO A 98 -20.60 -17.80 12.52
N SER A 99 -21.78 -17.33 12.11
CA SER A 99 -22.30 -16.03 12.55
C SER A 99 -22.62 -16.06 14.05
N ILE A 100 -22.27 -14.98 14.75
CA ILE A 100 -22.48 -14.87 16.20
C ILE A 100 -23.63 -13.90 16.43
N GLY A 101 -24.73 -14.39 17.03
CA GLY A 101 -25.90 -13.54 17.33
C GLY A 101 -26.54 -12.91 16.09
N GLY A 102 -26.46 -13.56 14.93
CA GLY A 102 -26.98 -13.04 13.66
C GLY A 102 -26.05 -12.02 12.96
N VAL A 103 -24.88 -11.74 13.54
CA VAL A 103 -23.89 -10.82 12.98
C VAL A 103 -22.74 -11.59 12.32
N ASP A 104 -22.36 -11.17 11.12
CA ASP A 104 -21.20 -11.71 10.41
C ASP A 104 -19.90 -11.08 10.95
N ILE A 105 -19.04 -11.93 11.51
CA ILE A 105 -17.72 -11.57 12.05
C ILE A 105 -16.60 -11.80 11.03
N SER A 106 -16.90 -12.49 9.92
CA SER A 106 -15.93 -12.81 8.86
C SER A 106 -15.18 -11.58 8.31
N PRO A 107 -15.82 -10.40 8.12
CA PRO A 107 -15.12 -9.21 7.66
C PRO A 107 -13.96 -8.81 8.57
N ILE A 108 -14.11 -8.93 9.89
CA ILE A 108 -13.06 -8.57 10.85
C ILE A 108 -11.81 -9.45 10.63
N ILE A 109 -12.01 -10.76 10.50
CA ILE A 109 -10.91 -11.69 10.27
C ILE A 109 -10.22 -11.40 8.93
N VAL A 110 -10.98 -11.16 7.88
CA VAL A 110 -10.41 -10.82 6.56
C VAL A 110 -9.62 -9.52 6.60
N LEU A 111 -10.12 -8.48 7.28
CA LEU A 111 -9.42 -7.21 7.44
C LEU A 111 -8.09 -7.36 8.19
N LEU A 112 -8.06 -8.21 9.23
CA LEU A 112 -6.83 -8.52 9.97
C LEU A 112 -5.81 -9.25 9.09
N LEU A 113 -6.27 -10.21 8.28
CA LEU A 113 -5.40 -10.93 7.34
C LEU A 113 -4.87 -10.01 6.24
N LEU A 114 -5.71 -9.17 5.63
CA LEU A 114 -5.28 -8.17 4.65
C LEU A 114 -4.22 -7.24 5.25
N ARG A 115 -4.47 -6.74 6.47
CA ARG A 115 -3.51 -5.84 7.13
C ARG A 115 -2.21 -6.56 7.46
N GLY A 116 -2.27 -7.82 7.88
CA GLY A 116 -1.09 -8.66 8.09
C GLY A 116 -0.28 -8.85 6.80
N VAL A 117 -0.95 -9.09 5.66
CA VAL A 117 -0.29 -9.18 4.35
C VAL A 117 0.44 -7.88 4.03
N GLN A 118 -0.21 -6.72 4.19
CA GLN A 118 0.40 -5.41 3.92
C GLN A 118 1.55 -5.07 4.86
N MET A 119 1.45 -5.41 6.14
CA MET A 119 2.47 -5.06 7.13
C MET A 119 3.68 -5.98 7.10
N PHE A 120 3.48 -7.28 6.85
CA PHE A 120 4.54 -8.28 7.00
C PHE A 120 4.97 -8.86 5.65
N ILE A 121 4.03 -9.32 4.83
CA ILE A 121 4.35 -10.10 3.63
C ILE A 121 4.80 -9.16 2.50
N LEU A 122 4.05 -8.10 2.23
CA LEU A 122 4.31 -7.20 1.11
C LEU A 122 5.70 -6.53 1.21
N PRO A 123 6.12 -5.97 2.37
CA PRO A 123 7.45 -5.37 2.51
C PRO A 123 8.57 -6.41 2.48
N ALA A 124 8.34 -7.61 3.04
CA ALA A 124 9.31 -8.71 2.98
C ALA A 124 9.58 -9.15 1.53
N LEU A 125 8.54 -9.27 0.71
CA LEU A 125 8.66 -9.61 -0.71
C LEU A 125 9.37 -8.51 -1.49
N GLN A 126 8.99 -7.24 -1.28
CA GLN A 126 9.63 -6.09 -1.93
C GLN A 126 11.13 -6.04 -1.61
N GLY A 127 11.48 -6.15 -0.33
CA GLY A 127 12.86 -6.13 0.13
C GLY A 127 13.69 -7.29 -0.43
N THR A 128 13.10 -8.48 -0.52
CA THR A 128 13.75 -9.66 -1.13
C THR A 128 14.01 -9.43 -2.62
N LEU A 129 13.02 -8.94 -3.38
CA LEU A 129 13.19 -8.68 -4.82
C LEU A 129 14.24 -7.59 -5.09
N LEU A 130 14.25 -6.50 -4.32
CA LEU A 130 15.25 -5.44 -4.45
C LEU A 130 16.68 -5.91 -4.17
N ARG A 131 16.85 -6.93 -3.32
CA ARG A 131 18.14 -7.59 -3.04
C ARG A 131 18.56 -8.56 -4.13
N LEU A 132 17.62 -9.18 -4.85
CA LEU A 132 17.93 -10.10 -5.94
C LEU A 132 18.31 -9.35 -7.23
N VAL A 133 17.72 -8.17 -7.44
CA VAL A 133 17.84 -7.41 -8.70
C VAL A 133 19.00 -6.40 -8.69
N GLY A 134 19.69 -6.21 -7.57
CA GLY A 134 20.89 -5.36 -7.52
C GLY A 134 21.82 -5.70 -6.39
#